data_AF-A0A2A5FS47-F1
#
_entry.id   AF-A0A2A5FS47-F1
#
_cell.length_a   1.000
_cell.length_b   1.000
_cell.length_c   1.000
_cell.angle_alpha   90.00
_cell.angle_beta   90.00
_cell.angle_gamma   90.00
#
_symmetry.space_group_name_H-M   'P 1'
#
loop_
_entity.id
_entity.type
_entity.pdbx_description
1 polymer ?
#
loop_
_entity_poly.entity_id
_entity_poly.type
_entity_poly.pdbx_seq_one_letter_code
_entity_poly.pdbx_strand_id
1 'polypeptide(L)'
;MKNINLSVILLLISTLILAQGVSINNTGNAPATNSILDVSSTTKGMLIPRMTTVQRTTLTPGVGEDGMLVYDTDTESYWYYDVSATVWIPFLSGSASNNGGWRLTGNIGTTAGANFLGTTDAKDVVFKTNNSEAMRIDQNGNVGIGLTGPTEKLEISGGGIQLNGDYGIGFSGELPSNGNVVTDAFKFYRDENFFGASNDAFVIEKTDDSQVDPDGGIAFTNKGNDNVRETAMVIKGTGNVGIGTISPGHALDVVGDVRFSGFLYPDVDDGAYIGTSTLNFWGAYITRTYTAIIREIDGTNVINMNGVRHFYSPVGSLAMSIDNNNNVGIGTTTPAGQLELSLDQGRKPGGGTWTTTSDERLKNIEGDYTKGLKEILQLEPITYYYKNVGDRIFEEEVLNTLNVGFSAQEVQKIFPEAVGTDADGYLNFNMHAILVAYVNAIKELKEENDALKSEISEMNVLISKVEEIDALKLELKAVRSMIEVQVKK
;
A
#
# COMPACT_ATOMS: atom_id res chain seq x y z
N MET A 1 16.90 136.22 44.09
CA MET A 1 17.92 135.41 43.40
C MET A 1 18.55 134.45 44.38
N LYS A 2 18.75 133.19 43.96
CA LYS A 2 19.64 132.16 44.54
C LYS A 2 19.14 131.36 45.75
N ASN A 3 18.52 130.21 45.45
CA ASN A 3 18.99 128.86 45.81
C ASN A 3 17.82 127.86 45.92
N ILE A 4 17.12 127.66 44.79
CA ILE A 4 16.50 126.37 44.48
C ILE A 4 17.68 125.50 44.05
N ASN A 5 18.12 124.54 44.84
CA ASN A 5 19.02 123.50 44.35
C ASN A 5 19.04 122.24 45.21
N LEU A 6 18.95 121.12 44.48
CA LEU A 6 19.46 119.78 44.78
C LEU A 6 18.65 118.82 45.67
N SER A 7 17.93 119.27 46.70
CA SER A 7 17.28 118.29 47.61
C SER A 7 15.95 117.72 47.10
N VAL A 8 15.19 118.47 46.29
CA VAL A 8 13.85 118.04 45.80
C VAL A 8 13.93 117.32 44.45
N ILE A 9 15.01 117.51 43.68
CA ILE A 9 15.23 116.80 42.40
C ILE A 9 15.82 115.39 42.62
N LEU A 10 16.52 115.16 43.74
CA LEU A 10 17.07 113.83 44.06
C LEU A 10 16.01 112.84 44.59
N LEU A 11 14.87 113.34 45.09
CA LEU A 11 13.79 112.49 45.62
C LEU A 11 12.79 112.04 44.53
N LEU A 12 12.88 112.60 43.31
CA LEU A 12 11.95 112.36 42.21
C LEU A 12 12.56 111.57 41.03
N ILE A 13 13.78 111.04 41.16
CA ILE A 13 14.46 110.21 40.14
C ILE A 13 14.68 108.75 40.59
N SER A 14 14.26 108.34 41.79
CA SER A 14 14.44 106.95 42.26
C SER A 14 13.32 105.96 41.88
N THR A 15 12.27 106.39 41.19
CA THR A 15 11.23 105.48 40.69
C THR A 15 11.49 105.13 39.23
N LEU A 16 12.31 104.10 39.03
CA LEU A 16 12.53 103.28 37.81
C LEU A 16 13.73 102.38 38.20
N ILE A 17 13.68 101.07 38.42
CA ILE A 17 12.93 99.95 37.82
C ILE A 17 13.01 98.82 38.87
N LEU A 18 11.88 98.30 39.36
CA LEU A 18 11.89 97.02 40.09
C LEU A 18 11.96 95.91 39.05
N ALA A 19 13.17 95.55 38.62
CA ALA A 19 13.36 94.25 38.01
C ALA A 19 13.13 93.21 39.11
N GLN A 20 11.95 92.58 39.13
CA GLN A 20 11.59 91.55 40.10
C GLN A 20 12.30 90.21 39.82
N GLY A 21 13.37 90.20 39.02
CA GLY A 21 14.14 89.02 38.67
C GLY A 21 15.60 89.38 38.39
N VAL A 22 16.49 88.41 38.61
CA VAL A 22 17.91 88.51 38.33
C VAL A 22 18.20 87.71 37.06
N SER A 23 18.70 88.36 36.02
CA SER A 23 19.23 87.67 34.84
C SER A 23 20.74 87.55 34.90
N ILE A 24 21.27 86.34 34.80
CA ILE A 24 22.71 86.04 34.64
C ILE A 24 22.92 85.54 33.21
N ASN A 25 23.26 86.46 32.31
CA ASN A 25 23.50 86.13 30.90
C ASN A 25 24.55 87.06 30.28
N ASN A 26 25.01 86.69 29.08
CA ASN A 26 25.96 87.47 28.28
C ASN A 26 25.28 88.32 27.19
N THR A 27 23.95 88.30 27.09
CA THR A 27 23.18 88.95 26.02
C THR A 27 22.52 90.27 26.46
N GLY A 28 22.45 90.54 27.76
CA GLY A 28 21.78 91.70 28.33
C GLY A 28 20.25 91.59 28.34
N ASN A 29 19.69 90.42 28.03
CA ASN A 29 18.25 90.21 28.06
C ASN A 29 17.73 90.30 29.50
N ALA A 30 16.55 90.90 29.67
CA ALA A 30 15.82 90.87 30.92
C ALA A 30 15.44 89.42 31.29
N PRO A 31 15.30 89.10 32.58
CA PRO A 31 14.83 87.79 33.01
C PRO A 31 13.41 87.51 32.49
N ALA A 32 13.11 86.26 32.17
CA ALA A 32 11.78 85.83 31.77
C ALA A 32 10.71 86.21 32.82
N THR A 33 9.49 86.52 32.36
CA THR A 33 8.41 87.10 33.18
C THR A 33 8.05 86.29 34.43
N ASN A 34 8.26 84.97 34.42
CA ASN A 34 7.94 84.07 35.53
C ASN A 34 9.18 83.60 36.31
N SER A 35 10.35 84.23 36.11
CA SER A 35 11.62 83.79 36.69
C SER A 35 12.23 84.85 37.61
N ILE A 36 12.38 84.51 38.89
CA ILE A 36 13.13 85.32 39.86
C ILE A 36 14.65 85.24 39.62
N LEU A 37 15.12 84.13 39.05
CA LEU A 37 16.48 83.92 38.60
C LEU A 37 16.43 83.29 37.20
N ASP A 38 16.96 83.99 36.21
CA ASP A 38 17.07 83.54 34.82
C ASP A 38 18.56 83.42 34.46
N VAL A 39 19.03 82.20 34.20
CA VAL A 39 20.42 81.95 33.82
C VAL A 39 20.44 81.46 32.38
N SER A 40 21.03 82.26 31.49
CA SER A 40 21.17 81.91 30.08
C SER A 40 22.62 81.98 29.65
N SER A 41 23.17 80.84 29.27
CA SER A 41 24.51 80.71 28.69
C SER A 41 24.55 79.55 27.71
N THR A 42 25.32 79.70 26.63
CA THR A 42 25.62 78.62 25.68
C THR A 42 26.95 77.93 26.01
N THR A 43 27.71 78.43 26.97
CA THR A 43 29.07 77.97 27.28
C THR A 43 29.37 77.76 28.77
N LYS A 44 28.45 78.12 29.68
CA LYS A 44 28.60 77.96 31.13
C LYS A 44 27.38 77.26 31.74
N GLY A 45 27.60 76.47 32.78
CA GLY A 45 26.55 75.85 33.59
C GLY A 45 26.36 76.53 34.94
N MET A 46 25.40 76.03 35.73
CA MET A 46 25.15 76.45 37.10
C MET A 46 25.57 75.34 38.07
N LEU A 47 26.46 75.66 39.02
CA LEU A 47 26.74 74.76 40.15
C LEU A 47 25.74 75.05 41.26
N ILE A 48 24.84 74.10 41.48
CA ILE A 48 23.94 74.05 42.63
C ILE A 48 24.76 73.68 43.89
N PRO A 49 24.33 74.04 45.12
CA PRO A 49 25.01 73.63 46.35
C PRO A 49 25.33 72.13 46.36
N ARG A 50 26.62 71.81 46.58
CA ARG A 50 27.15 70.44 46.61
C ARG A 50 27.40 70.04 48.06
N MET A 51 26.92 68.86 48.45
CA MET A 51 27.03 68.39 49.83
C MET A 51 27.00 66.84 49.88
N THR A 52 27.47 66.24 50.98
CA THR A 52 27.38 64.78 51.19
C THR A 52 25.95 64.34 51.49
N THR A 53 25.67 63.04 51.43
CA THR A 53 24.36 62.48 51.81
C THR A 53 23.99 62.86 53.24
N VAL A 54 24.94 62.81 54.15
CA VAL A 54 24.74 63.19 55.55
C VAL A 54 24.40 64.67 55.67
N GLN A 55 25.11 65.55 54.96
CA GLN A 55 24.84 66.98 54.98
C GLN A 55 23.45 67.29 54.40
N ARG A 56 23.09 66.65 53.27
CA ARG A 56 21.75 66.80 52.69
C ARG A 56 20.66 66.38 53.68
N THR A 57 20.76 65.19 54.28
CA THR A 57 19.69 64.68 55.17
C THR A 57 19.60 65.42 56.50
N THR A 58 20.62 66.21 56.88
CA THR A 58 20.51 67.15 58.01
C THR A 58 19.73 68.42 57.68
N LEU A 59 19.60 68.79 56.40
CA LEU A 59 18.69 69.85 55.99
C LEU A 59 17.25 69.36 56.23
N THR A 60 16.47 70.18 56.92
CA THR A 60 15.04 69.95 57.20
C THR A 60 14.20 71.09 56.60
N PRO A 61 14.11 71.20 55.26
CA PRO A 61 13.36 72.28 54.63
C PRO A 61 11.89 72.27 55.07
N GLY A 62 11.36 73.45 55.39
CA GLY A 62 10.02 73.66 55.90
C GLY A 62 9.04 74.23 54.89
N VAL A 63 7.97 74.83 55.40
CA VAL A 63 6.92 75.47 54.59
C VAL A 63 7.53 76.58 53.73
N GLY A 64 7.39 76.46 52.40
CA GLY A 64 7.91 77.41 51.42
C GLY A 64 9.26 77.04 50.80
N GLU A 65 9.87 75.93 51.23
CA GLU A 65 11.17 75.45 50.72
C GLU A 65 11.03 74.18 49.85
N ASP A 66 9.82 73.91 49.36
CA ASP A 66 9.53 72.82 48.44
C ASP A 66 10.27 73.00 47.10
N GLY A 67 10.86 71.93 46.59
CA GLY A 67 11.72 71.98 45.40
C GLY A 67 13.13 72.50 45.64
N MET A 68 13.59 72.64 46.90
CA MET A 68 15.00 72.98 47.21
C MET A 68 15.95 72.00 46.52
N LEU A 69 16.83 72.49 45.64
CA LEU A 69 17.74 71.67 44.83
C LEU A 69 19.15 71.63 45.40
N VAL A 70 19.74 70.43 45.48
CA VAL A 70 21.14 70.19 45.86
C VAL A 70 21.78 69.14 44.94
N TYR A 71 23.12 69.12 44.88
CA TYR A 71 23.87 68.00 44.31
C TYR A 71 24.51 67.20 45.44
N ASP A 72 24.15 65.92 45.56
CA ASP A 72 24.73 65.01 46.52
C ASP A 72 26.01 64.38 45.94
N THR A 73 27.14 64.59 46.63
CA THR A 73 28.46 64.14 46.17
C THR A 73 28.74 62.66 46.44
N ASP A 74 28.03 62.02 47.37
CA ASP A 74 28.22 60.60 47.69
C ASP A 74 27.45 59.72 46.70
N THR A 75 26.26 60.16 46.29
CA THR A 75 25.40 59.48 45.32
C THR A 75 25.61 59.97 43.88
N GLU A 76 26.45 60.99 43.70
CA GLU A 76 26.74 61.65 42.41
C GLU A 76 25.47 62.05 41.63
N SER A 77 24.49 62.64 42.34
CA SER A 77 23.18 62.93 41.75
C SER A 77 22.54 64.21 42.29
N TYR A 78 21.65 64.81 41.50
CA TYR A 78 20.84 65.95 41.93
C TYR A 78 19.65 65.46 42.75
N TRP A 79 19.29 66.21 43.80
CA TRP A 79 18.16 65.92 44.68
C TRP A 79 17.35 67.19 44.91
N TYR A 80 16.02 67.05 44.96
CA TYR A 80 15.14 68.10 45.43
C TYR A 80 14.39 67.65 46.70
N TYR A 81 13.99 68.59 47.55
CA TYR A 81 13.17 68.28 48.71
C TYR A 81 11.69 68.34 48.35
N ASP A 82 10.94 67.30 48.71
CA ASP A 82 9.47 67.29 48.68
C ASP A 82 8.96 67.51 50.11
N VAL A 83 8.36 68.68 50.34
CA VAL A 83 7.83 69.05 51.67
C VAL A 83 6.59 68.21 52.04
N SER A 84 5.77 67.82 51.06
CA SER A 84 4.55 67.03 51.30
C SER A 84 4.87 65.61 51.73
N ALA A 85 5.88 65.00 51.11
CA ALA A 85 6.37 63.67 51.44
C ALA A 85 7.47 63.70 52.53
N THR A 86 7.93 64.88 52.94
CA THR A 86 9.01 65.11 53.93
C THR A 86 10.31 64.36 53.61
N VAL A 87 10.64 64.25 52.32
CA VAL A 87 11.75 63.40 51.84
C VAL A 87 12.54 64.10 50.74
N TRP A 88 13.84 63.82 50.71
CA TRP A 88 14.69 64.14 49.57
C TRP A 88 14.40 63.17 48.42
N ILE A 89 14.11 63.67 47.23
CA ILE A 89 13.85 62.88 46.02
C ILE A 89 14.97 63.14 44.99
N PRO A 90 15.59 62.10 44.41
CA PRO A 90 16.61 62.29 43.37
C PRO A 90 15.94 62.78 42.08
N PHE A 91 16.51 63.80 41.42
CA PHE A 91 15.93 64.45 40.24
C PHE A 91 15.85 63.49 39.05
N LEU A 92 16.93 62.72 38.82
CA LEU A 92 17.04 61.62 37.86
C LEU A 92 18.27 60.81 38.32
N SER A 93 18.10 59.81 39.17
CA SER A 93 19.22 58.91 39.46
C SER A 93 19.42 57.95 38.28
N GLY A 94 20.46 58.22 37.49
CA GLY A 94 21.20 57.15 36.79
C GLY A 94 22.00 56.26 37.77
N SER A 95 21.53 56.13 39.02
CA SER A 95 22.21 55.47 40.13
C SER A 95 21.45 54.20 40.51
N ALA A 96 22.20 53.13 40.75
CA ALA A 96 21.88 51.74 40.45
C ALA A 96 20.81 51.05 41.32
N SER A 97 19.94 51.76 42.04
CA SER A 97 19.24 51.13 43.17
C SER A 97 17.77 51.47 43.42
N ASN A 98 16.98 52.07 42.51
CA ASN A 98 15.48 51.97 42.48
C ASN A 98 14.80 53.00 41.55
N ASN A 99 15.35 53.27 40.35
CA ASN A 99 14.81 54.31 39.49
C ASN A 99 14.06 53.76 38.27
N GLY A 100 12.79 53.38 38.49
CA GLY A 100 11.65 53.39 37.54
C GLY A 100 11.73 52.70 36.18
N GLY A 101 12.87 52.15 35.75
CA GLY A 101 13.06 51.64 34.39
C GLY A 101 13.96 50.41 34.28
N TRP A 102 13.88 49.77 33.11
CA TRP A 102 14.66 48.58 32.76
C TRP A 102 16.00 48.97 32.12
N ARG A 103 17.12 48.51 32.68
CA ARG A 103 18.48 48.90 32.24
C ARG A 103 18.97 48.00 31.10
N LEU A 104 19.77 48.56 30.18
CA LEU A 104 20.38 47.82 29.06
C LEU A 104 21.33 46.70 29.50
N THR A 105 21.92 46.83 30.70
CA THR A 105 22.83 45.84 31.29
C THR A 105 22.12 44.92 32.29
N GLY A 106 20.78 45.01 32.40
CA GLY A 106 19.99 44.31 33.40
C GLY A 106 19.91 45.03 34.76
N ASN A 107 18.93 44.61 35.56
CA ASN A 107 18.68 45.08 36.92
C ASN A 107 19.08 43.97 37.91
N ILE A 108 19.70 44.34 39.04
CA ILE A 108 20.04 43.40 40.13
C ILE A 108 18.95 43.45 41.23
N GLY A 109 18.68 42.32 41.90
CA GLY A 109 17.78 42.28 43.07
C GLY A 109 16.28 42.30 42.77
N THR A 110 15.86 41.91 41.57
CA THR A 110 14.45 41.90 41.17
C THR A 110 13.68 40.70 41.73
N THR A 111 12.37 40.87 41.96
CA THR A 111 11.45 39.78 42.32
C THR A 111 10.26 39.75 41.37
N ALA A 112 9.81 38.55 40.98
CA ALA A 112 8.77 38.38 39.95
C ALA A 112 7.43 39.07 40.29
N GLY A 113 7.10 39.24 41.57
CA GLY A 113 5.86 39.90 42.01
C GLY A 113 5.91 41.43 42.05
N ALA A 114 7.10 42.05 42.03
CA ALA A 114 7.26 43.50 42.19
C ALA A 114 7.92 44.19 40.98
N ASN A 115 8.67 43.45 40.16
CA ASN A 115 9.44 44.01 39.05
C ASN A 115 9.19 43.22 37.77
N PHE A 116 8.75 43.88 36.71
CA PHE A 116 8.53 43.28 35.41
C PHE A 116 8.71 44.32 34.29
N LEU A 117 8.96 43.82 33.07
CA LEU A 117 8.88 44.61 31.85
C LEU A 117 7.48 44.38 31.26
N GLY A 118 6.60 45.36 31.37
CA GLY A 118 5.23 45.25 30.86
C GLY A 118 4.32 46.37 31.33
N THR A 119 3.02 46.12 31.20
CA THR A 119 1.93 47.05 31.50
C THR A 119 1.12 46.53 32.69
N THR A 120 0.49 47.43 33.46
CA THR A 120 -0.44 47.09 34.55
C THR A 120 -1.91 47.23 34.14
N ASP A 121 -2.16 47.77 32.95
CA ASP A 121 -3.47 47.93 32.34
C ASP A 121 -3.62 47.02 31.10
N ALA A 122 -4.80 47.02 30.48
CA ALA A 122 -5.08 46.25 29.26
C ALA A 122 -4.44 46.91 28.03
N LYS A 123 -3.10 46.92 28.02
CA LYS A 123 -2.26 47.45 26.96
C LYS A 123 -1.18 46.46 26.62
N ASP A 124 -0.80 46.49 25.36
CA ASP A 124 0.13 45.53 24.80
C ASP A 124 1.58 45.91 25.12
N VAL A 125 2.43 44.90 25.24
CA VAL A 125 3.89 45.09 25.33
C VAL A 125 4.47 44.98 23.94
N VAL A 126 5.00 46.09 23.41
CA VAL A 126 5.49 46.17 22.02
C VAL A 126 7.01 46.30 21.98
N PHE A 127 7.67 45.39 21.25
CA PHE A 127 9.09 45.42 20.95
C PHE A 127 9.30 45.94 19.52
N LYS A 128 10.13 46.98 19.39
CA LYS A 128 10.41 47.64 18.10
C LYS A 128 11.88 47.60 17.74
N THR A 129 12.16 47.47 16.44
CA THR A 129 13.49 47.69 15.85
C THR A 129 13.33 48.66 14.68
N ASN A 130 14.24 49.64 14.54
CA ASN A 130 14.14 50.68 13.51
C ASN A 130 12.76 51.37 13.45
N ASN A 131 12.16 51.65 14.62
CA ASN A 131 10.81 52.21 14.76
C ASN A 131 9.66 51.36 14.16
N SER A 132 9.91 50.10 13.78
CA SER A 132 8.91 49.13 13.33
C SER A 132 8.63 48.11 14.42
N GLU A 133 7.37 47.70 14.58
CA GLU A 133 6.99 46.61 15.47
C GLU A 133 7.56 45.28 14.98
N ALA A 134 8.36 44.64 15.83
CA ALA A 134 9.01 43.36 15.53
C ALA A 134 8.33 42.22 16.30
N MET A 135 7.89 42.49 17.54
CA MET A 135 7.19 41.52 18.38
C MET A 135 6.23 42.24 19.31
N ARG A 136 5.16 41.56 19.72
CA ARG A 136 4.26 42.01 20.77
C ARG A 136 3.82 40.88 21.69
N ILE A 137 3.36 41.27 22.87
CA ILE A 137 2.46 40.49 23.72
C ILE A 137 1.18 41.32 23.85
N ASP A 138 0.06 40.83 23.33
CA ASP A 138 -1.21 41.55 23.40
C ASP A 138 -1.84 41.51 24.81
N GLN A 139 -2.87 42.31 25.03
CA GLN A 139 -3.63 42.36 26.29
C GLN A 139 -4.28 41.01 26.70
N ASN A 140 -4.41 40.05 25.78
CA ASN A 140 -4.94 38.69 26.03
C ASN A 140 -3.81 37.67 26.29
N GLY A 141 -2.55 38.11 26.28
CA GLY A 141 -1.37 37.27 26.45
C GLY A 141 -1.00 36.46 25.20
N ASN A 142 -1.39 36.91 24.01
CA ASN A 142 -1.00 36.33 22.74
C ASN A 142 0.29 36.98 22.23
N VAL A 143 1.24 36.17 21.78
CA VAL A 143 2.53 36.63 21.26
C VAL A 143 2.47 36.73 19.75
N GLY A 144 2.79 37.89 19.20
CA GLY A 144 2.94 38.10 17.75
C GLY A 144 4.39 38.42 17.41
N ILE A 145 4.97 37.78 16.38
CA ILE A 145 6.28 38.13 15.81
C ILE A 145 6.09 38.52 14.34
N GLY A 146 6.37 39.78 13.99
CA GLY A 146 6.14 40.33 12.65
C GLY A 146 4.68 40.71 12.35
N LEU A 147 3.80 40.79 13.36
CA LEU A 147 2.41 41.21 13.23
C LEU A 147 1.94 42.03 14.44
N THR A 148 0.90 42.84 14.25
CA THR A 148 0.36 43.78 15.25
C THR A 148 -0.93 43.30 15.93
N GLY A 149 -1.48 42.15 15.53
CA GLY A 149 -2.74 41.63 16.05
C GLY A 149 -2.81 40.10 16.01
N PRO A 150 -2.07 39.40 16.88
CA PRO A 150 -2.08 37.94 16.96
C PRO A 150 -3.44 37.43 17.42
N THR A 151 -3.98 36.46 16.67
CA THR A 151 -5.24 35.78 16.99
C THR A 151 -5.04 34.50 17.78
N GLU A 152 -3.82 33.95 17.75
CA GLU A 152 -3.40 32.74 18.44
C GLU A 152 -2.35 33.03 19.52
N LYS A 153 -2.12 32.06 20.43
CA LYS A 153 -1.18 32.23 21.54
C LYS A 153 0.25 32.58 21.12
N LEU A 154 0.70 32.03 19.99
CA LEU A 154 1.92 32.42 19.30
C LEU A 154 1.64 32.44 17.80
N GLU A 155 1.75 33.61 17.19
CA GLU A 155 1.59 33.81 15.75
C GLU A 155 2.85 34.49 15.19
N ILE A 156 3.29 34.06 14.01
CA ILE A 156 4.48 34.58 13.34
C ILE A 156 4.11 34.90 11.89
N SER A 157 4.38 36.14 11.46
CA SER A 157 4.09 36.62 10.10
C SER A 157 5.38 36.99 9.38
N GLY A 158 5.45 36.65 8.08
CA GLY A 158 6.59 36.99 7.22
C GLY A 158 7.82 36.09 7.35
N GLY A 159 7.71 34.93 8.03
CA GLY A 159 8.79 33.95 8.19
C GLY A 159 8.31 32.61 8.80
N GLY A 160 9.24 31.69 9.05
CA GLY A 160 8.99 30.40 9.72
C GLY A 160 9.75 30.28 11.04
N ILE A 161 9.49 29.22 11.81
CA ILE A 161 10.24 28.89 13.03
C ILE A 161 11.49 28.10 12.62
N GLN A 162 12.67 28.68 12.83
CA GLN A 162 13.94 27.96 12.71
C GLN A 162 14.45 27.58 14.10
N LEU A 163 14.64 26.28 14.33
CA LEU A 163 15.29 25.75 15.53
C LEU A 163 16.74 25.43 15.18
N ASN A 164 17.71 26.03 15.88
CA ASN A 164 19.13 25.73 15.69
C ASN A 164 19.58 24.71 16.75
N GLY A 165 20.14 23.56 16.33
CA GLY A 165 20.50 22.42 17.19
C GLY A 165 19.57 21.21 17.00
N ASP A 166 19.77 20.14 17.78
CA ASP A 166 19.05 18.85 17.62
C ASP A 166 17.60 18.86 18.16
N TYR A 167 17.12 20.00 18.65
CA TYR A 167 15.82 20.12 19.28
C TYR A 167 14.71 20.33 18.24
N GLY A 168 13.71 19.44 18.24
CA GLY A 168 12.55 19.48 17.37
C GLY A 168 11.42 20.41 17.80
N ILE A 169 10.37 20.53 16.97
CA ILE A 169 9.09 21.13 17.39
C ILE A 169 8.28 20.04 18.10
N GLY A 170 8.19 20.12 19.43
CA GLY A 170 7.32 19.27 20.24
C GLY A 170 5.91 19.86 20.32
N PHE A 171 4.89 19.02 20.14
CA PHE A 171 3.51 19.39 20.43
C PHE A 171 3.11 18.71 21.76
N SER A 172 3.14 19.51 22.84
CA SER A 172 2.71 19.31 24.25
C SER A 172 3.64 18.68 25.30
N GLY A 173 3.60 19.27 26.52
CA GLY A 173 4.05 18.70 27.80
C GLY A 173 5.39 19.22 28.33
N GLU A 174 6.47 18.64 27.85
CA GLU A 174 7.81 18.91 28.35
C GLU A 174 8.78 18.54 27.23
N LEU A 175 9.72 19.42 26.90
CA LEU A 175 10.89 19.04 26.11
C LEU A 175 11.97 18.64 27.11
N PRO A 176 12.11 17.35 27.51
CA PRO A 176 13.35 16.97 28.14
C PRO A 176 14.42 16.95 27.05
N SER A 177 15.43 17.78 27.24
CA SER A 177 16.76 17.53 26.69
C SER A 177 17.15 16.09 27.00
N ASN A 178 17.16 15.20 26.00
CA ASN A 178 17.67 13.82 26.06
C ASN A 178 17.20 12.95 27.25
N GLY A 179 16.09 13.28 27.92
CA GLY A 179 15.54 12.54 29.06
C GLY A 179 14.29 11.74 28.65
N ASN A 180 14.03 10.62 29.33
CA ASN A 180 12.80 9.85 29.16
C ASN A 180 11.59 10.80 29.26
N VAL A 181 10.76 10.82 28.23
CA VAL A 181 9.49 11.55 28.26
C VAL A 181 8.58 10.80 29.23
N VAL A 182 8.12 11.47 30.29
CA VAL A 182 7.24 10.91 31.33
C VAL A 182 5.74 11.10 31.00
N THR A 183 5.42 11.41 29.74
CA THR A 183 4.07 11.67 29.22
C THR A 183 3.99 11.38 27.72
N ASP A 184 2.78 11.16 27.21
CA ASP A 184 2.56 11.00 25.77
C ASP A 184 2.97 12.26 25.00
N ALA A 185 3.69 12.09 23.88
CA ALA A 185 4.24 13.21 23.13
C ALA A 185 4.27 12.97 21.62
N PHE A 186 4.27 14.07 20.86
CA PHE A 186 4.49 14.09 19.41
C PHE A 186 5.64 15.02 19.06
N LYS A 187 6.61 14.53 18.28
CA LYS A 187 7.84 15.25 17.94
C LYS A 187 8.20 15.17 16.45
N PHE A 188 8.80 16.26 15.96
CA PHE A 188 9.55 16.31 14.70
C PHE A 188 10.99 16.73 14.96
N TYR A 189 11.98 15.86 14.75
CA TYR A 189 13.39 16.18 15.02
C TYR A 189 14.35 15.53 14.02
N ARG A 190 15.58 16.02 13.97
CA ARG A 190 16.70 15.40 13.25
C ARG A 190 17.40 14.44 14.18
N ASP A 191 17.62 13.21 13.74
CA ASP A 191 18.45 12.23 14.44
C ASP A 191 19.65 11.89 13.55
N GLU A 192 20.86 12.20 14.01
CA GLU A 192 22.10 12.03 13.24
C GLU A 192 22.52 10.55 13.05
N ASN A 193 21.90 9.61 13.77
CA ASN A 193 22.32 8.20 13.76
C ASN A 193 21.15 7.20 13.67
N PHE A 194 19.97 7.62 13.21
CA PHE A 194 18.76 6.79 13.20
C PHE A 194 18.93 5.46 12.43
N PHE A 195 19.64 5.49 11.29
CA PHE A 195 19.95 4.29 10.50
C PHE A 195 21.39 3.78 10.71
N GLY A 196 22.03 4.10 11.84
CA GLY A 196 23.43 3.82 12.13
C GLY A 196 24.35 5.05 12.01
N ALA A 197 25.65 4.86 12.23
CA ALA A 197 26.61 5.97 12.36
C ALA A 197 26.57 6.94 11.16
N SER A 198 26.28 8.21 11.44
CA SER A 198 26.18 9.32 10.47
C SER A 198 25.09 9.15 9.40
N ASN A 199 24.08 8.32 9.65
CA ASN A 199 22.92 8.20 8.77
C ASN A 199 21.72 8.95 9.36
N ASP A 200 21.67 10.23 9.02
CA ASP A 200 20.64 11.17 9.46
C ASP A 200 19.23 10.73 9.05
N ALA A 201 18.25 10.97 9.92
CA ALA A 201 16.83 10.89 9.60
C ALA A 201 16.07 12.13 10.06
N PHE A 202 15.03 12.48 9.29
CA PHE A 202 13.92 13.28 9.81
C PHE A 202 12.94 12.33 10.49
N VAL A 203 12.78 12.47 11.80
CA VAL A 203 11.97 11.56 12.61
C VAL A 203 10.62 12.20 12.94
N ILE A 204 9.56 11.44 12.70
CA ILE A 204 8.20 11.71 13.18
C ILE A 204 7.92 10.69 14.28
N GLU A 205 7.92 11.13 15.54
CA GLU A 205 7.82 10.23 16.69
C GLU A 205 6.51 10.44 17.45
N LYS A 206 5.91 9.31 17.87
CA LYS A 206 4.93 9.26 18.95
C LYS A 206 5.56 8.52 20.13
N THR A 207 5.56 9.15 21.29
CA THR A 207 5.95 8.53 22.55
C THR A 207 4.68 8.23 23.35
N ASP A 208 4.57 7.03 23.90
CA ASP A 208 3.56 6.60 24.87
C ASP A 208 4.33 6.12 26.10
N ASP A 209 4.06 6.72 27.26
CA ASP A 209 4.75 6.37 28.51
C ASP A 209 4.01 5.23 29.28
N SER A 210 2.86 4.79 28.76
CA SER A 210 1.97 3.85 29.44
C SER A 210 2.07 2.40 28.95
N GLN A 211 2.58 2.14 27.73
CA GLN A 211 2.67 0.81 27.10
C GLN A 211 3.98 0.60 26.31
N VAL A 212 4.30 -0.65 25.93
CA VAL A 212 5.50 -1.00 25.14
C VAL A 212 5.37 -0.55 23.68
N ASP A 213 4.15 -0.66 23.13
CA ASP A 213 3.82 -0.15 21.80
C ASP A 213 2.99 1.13 21.99
N PRO A 214 3.30 2.22 21.27
CA PRO A 214 2.55 3.45 21.42
C PRO A 214 1.06 3.27 21.13
N ASP A 215 0.19 3.68 22.06
CA ASP A 215 -1.23 3.79 21.77
C ASP A 215 -1.49 4.89 20.72
N GLY A 216 -2.28 4.55 19.69
CA GLY A 216 -2.52 5.43 18.55
C GLY A 216 -1.53 5.24 17.38
N GLY A 217 -1.05 6.34 16.79
CA GLY A 217 -0.23 6.32 15.57
C GLY A 217 -0.15 7.64 14.80
N ILE A 218 0.29 7.57 13.55
CA ILE A 218 0.36 8.68 12.59
C ILE A 218 -0.75 8.48 11.56
N ALA A 219 -1.57 9.50 11.33
CA ALA A 219 -2.66 9.45 10.35
C ALA A 219 -2.52 10.59 9.34
N PHE A 220 -2.54 10.23 8.06
CA PHE A 220 -2.67 11.14 6.94
C PHE A 220 -4.13 11.18 6.51
N THR A 221 -4.75 12.34 6.63
CA THR A 221 -6.18 12.52 6.35
C THR A 221 -6.42 13.58 5.30
N ASN A 222 -7.37 13.34 4.41
CA ASN A 222 -7.87 14.32 3.46
C ASN A 222 -9.18 14.91 3.98
N LYS A 223 -9.47 16.16 3.61
CA LYS A 223 -10.71 16.82 3.96
C LYS A 223 -11.24 17.57 2.75
N GLY A 224 -12.42 17.17 2.27
CA GLY A 224 -13.08 17.79 1.12
C GLY A 224 -13.84 19.07 1.49
N ASN A 225 -14.49 19.65 0.48
CA ASN A 225 -15.38 20.81 0.65
C ASN A 225 -16.65 20.48 1.46
N ASP A 226 -16.98 19.19 1.60
CA ASP A 226 -18.04 18.68 2.48
C ASP A 226 -17.65 18.70 3.97
N ASN A 227 -16.41 19.11 4.27
CA ASN A 227 -15.87 19.23 5.62
C ASN A 227 -15.76 17.87 6.36
N VAL A 228 -15.84 16.75 5.64
CA VAL A 228 -15.66 15.40 6.18
C VAL A 228 -14.19 15.02 6.08
N ARG A 229 -13.63 14.51 7.18
CA ARG A 229 -12.23 14.04 7.23
C ARG A 229 -12.19 12.55 6.89
N GLU A 230 -11.49 12.20 5.83
CA GLU A 230 -11.27 10.83 5.39
C GLU A 230 -9.83 10.42 5.66
N THR A 231 -9.62 9.17 6.09
CA THR A 231 -8.28 8.64 6.30
C THR A 231 -7.71 8.11 4.99
N ALA A 232 -6.59 8.68 4.54
CA ALA A 232 -5.86 8.16 3.39
C ALA A 232 -4.89 7.05 3.81
N MET A 233 -4.07 7.29 4.84
CA MET A 233 -3.07 6.36 5.34
C MET A 233 -2.94 6.46 6.86
N VAL A 234 -2.73 5.34 7.54
CA VAL A 234 -2.42 5.26 8.97
C VAL A 234 -1.18 4.40 9.16
N ILE A 235 -0.31 4.80 10.08
CA ILE A 235 0.74 3.97 10.66
C ILE A 235 0.39 3.85 12.15
N LYS A 236 0.01 2.66 12.61
CA LYS A 236 -0.31 2.44 14.04
C LYS A 236 0.99 2.36 14.86
N GLY A 237 0.92 2.56 16.17
CA GLY A 237 2.06 2.38 17.05
C GLY A 237 2.62 0.96 17.03
N THR A 238 1.82 -0.04 16.64
CA THR A 238 2.26 -1.41 16.35
C THR A 238 3.09 -1.54 15.05
N GLY A 239 3.32 -0.45 14.31
CA GLY A 239 4.03 -0.42 13.03
C GLY A 239 3.19 -0.76 11.79
N ASN A 240 1.96 -1.25 11.96
CA ASN A 240 1.10 -1.64 10.84
C ASN A 240 0.63 -0.41 10.03
N VAL A 241 0.73 -0.52 8.71
CA VAL A 241 0.31 0.49 7.74
C VAL A 241 -1.05 0.15 7.16
N GLY A 242 -2.03 1.03 7.33
CA GLY A 242 -3.34 0.96 6.67
C GLY A 242 -3.45 2.01 5.57
N ILE A 243 -3.93 1.65 4.38
CA ILE A 243 -4.31 2.59 3.31
C ILE A 243 -5.81 2.45 3.08
N GLY A 244 -6.58 3.53 3.28
CA GLY A 244 -8.05 3.50 3.26
C GLY A 244 -8.70 2.78 4.46
N THR A 245 -7.92 2.38 5.47
CA THR A 245 -8.40 1.79 6.73
C THR A 245 -7.64 2.35 7.93
N ILE A 246 -8.33 2.49 9.06
CA ILE A 246 -7.74 2.85 10.37
C ILE A 246 -7.42 1.62 11.23
N SER A 247 -7.85 0.43 10.80
CA SER A 247 -7.74 -0.81 11.56
C SER A 247 -6.99 -1.88 10.75
N PRO A 248 -5.73 -1.64 10.32
CA PRO A 248 -4.98 -2.62 9.54
C PRO A 248 -4.79 -3.90 10.34
N GLY A 249 -5.18 -5.04 9.75
CA GLY A 249 -5.03 -6.37 10.33
C GLY A 249 -3.65 -7.01 10.09
N HIS A 250 -2.88 -6.44 9.18
CA HIS A 250 -1.55 -6.89 8.77
C HIS A 250 -0.55 -5.73 8.71
N ALA A 251 0.72 -6.04 8.50
CA ALA A 251 1.79 -5.05 8.38
C ALA A 251 1.51 -4.00 7.29
N LEU A 252 0.88 -4.41 6.18
CA LEU A 252 0.30 -3.53 5.18
C LEU A 252 -1.11 -4.02 4.84
N ASP A 253 -2.12 -3.19 5.06
CA ASP A 253 -3.53 -3.46 4.76
C ASP A 253 -4.09 -2.33 3.87
N VAL A 254 -4.56 -2.67 2.68
CA VAL A 254 -5.03 -1.69 1.69
C VAL A 254 -6.48 -1.99 1.33
N VAL A 255 -7.38 -1.04 1.60
CA VAL A 255 -8.76 -1.08 1.12
C VAL A 255 -8.78 -0.56 -0.32
N GLY A 256 -8.70 -1.50 -1.28
CA GLY A 256 -8.74 -1.20 -2.71
C GLY A 256 -7.63 -1.92 -3.49
N ASP A 257 -7.47 -1.54 -4.75
CA ASP A 257 -6.48 -2.14 -5.64
C ASP A 257 -5.07 -1.59 -5.40
N VAL A 258 -4.06 -2.46 -5.47
CA VAL A 258 -2.65 -2.08 -5.42
C VAL A 258 -1.99 -2.33 -6.78
N ARG A 259 -1.37 -1.31 -7.36
CA ARG A 259 -0.61 -1.42 -8.61
C ARG A 259 0.89 -1.42 -8.33
N PHE A 260 1.58 -2.49 -8.70
CA PHE A 260 3.05 -2.58 -8.70
C PHE A 260 3.59 -2.38 -10.11
N SER A 261 4.66 -1.59 -10.26
CA SER A 261 5.42 -1.47 -11.51
C SER A 261 6.53 -2.52 -11.64
N GLY A 262 6.78 -3.28 -10.59
CA GLY A 262 7.73 -4.40 -10.53
C GLY A 262 7.10 -5.64 -9.90
N PHE A 263 7.94 -6.61 -9.53
CA PHE A 263 7.49 -7.85 -8.88
C PHE A 263 7.28 -7.66 -7.38
N LEU A 264 6.35 -8.43 -6.81
CA LEU A 264 6.23 -8.63 -5.37
C LEU A 264 7.21 -9.75 -4.98
N TYR A 265 8.26 -9.42 -4.24
CA TYR A 265 9.22 -10.40 -3.70
C TYR A 265 8.77 -10.80 -2.29
N PRO A 266 8.24 -12.03 -2.08
CA PRO A 266 8.11 -12.56 -0.72
C PRO A 266 9.50 -12.79 -0.12
N ASP A 267 9.61 -12.72 1.21
CA ASP A 267 10.84 -13.07 1.91
C ASP A 267 11.23 -14.54 1.61
N VAL A 268 12.46 -14.75 1.15
CA VAL A 268 12.91 -16.02 0.54
C VAL A 268 13.74 -16.89 1.48
N ASP A 269 14.02 -16.45 2.71
CA ASP A 269 14.94 -17.16 3.59
C ASP A 269 14.42 -18.49 4.16
N ASP A 270 13.13 -18.82 4.01
CA ASP A 270 12.57 -20.12 4.42
C ASP A 270 11.47 -20.66 3.49
N GLY A 271 11.71 -20.57 2.18
CA GLY A 271 10.77 -21.05 1.17
C GLY A 271 9.52 -20.17 1.13
N ALA A 272 9.45 -19.31 0.10
CA ALA A 272 8.36 -18.38 -0.11
C ALA A 272 6.98 -19.06 -0.24
N TYR A 273 6.38 -19.38 0.89
CA TYR A 273 4.95 -19.64 1.00
C TYR A 273 4.27 -18.28 0.88
N ILE A 274 3.86 -17.96 -0.34
CA ILE A 274 2.69 -17.11 -0.53
C ILE A 274 1.56 -17.82 0.23
N GLY A 275 1.22 -17.28 1.41
CA GLY A 275 0.62 -18.00 2.54
C GLY A 275 -0.45 -19.04 2.20
N THR A 276 -0.57 -20.03 3.08
CA THR A 276 -1.51 -21.16 3.10
C THR A 276 -3.01 -20.78 3.10
N SER A 277 -3.34 -19.52 2.81
CA SER A 277 -4.68 -19.00 2.58
C SER A 277 -4.68 -18.09 1.35
N THR A 278 -4.64 -18.71 0.17
CA THR A 278 -5.06 -18.17 -1.14
C THR A 278 -4.67 -16.71 -1.44
N LEU A 279 -3.63 -16.51 -2.25
CA LEU A 279 -3.56 -15.32 -3.10
C LEU A 279 -4.67 -15.47 -4.16
N ASN A 280 -5.88 -15.01 -3.82
CA ASN A 280 -7.04 -15.06 -4.71
C ASN A 280 -6.83 -14.03 -5.82
N PHE A 281 -6.30 -14.48 -6.96
CA PHE A 281 -6.40 -13.76 -8.22
C PHE A 281 -7.84 -13.85 -8.78
N TRP A 282 -8.84 -13.42 -8.00
CA TRP A 282 -10.23 -13.42 -8.46
C TRP A 282 -10.37 -12.35 -9.56
N GLY A 283 -10.54 -12.78 -10.82
CA GLY A 283 -10.72 -11.87 -11.94
C GLY A 283 -9.44 -11.21 -12.47
N ALA A 284 -8.29 -11.88 -12.42
CA ALA A 284 -7.10 -11.40 -13.14
C ALA A 284 -7.35 -11.41 -14.66
N TYR A 285 -7.78 -10.27 -15.22
CA TYR A 285 -7.85 -10.04 -16.66
C TYR A 285 -6.43 -9.86 -17.21
N ILE A 286 -5.83 -10.94 -17.69
CA ILE A 286 -4.57 -10.87 -18.44
C ILE A 286 -4.91 -10.36 -19.85
N THR A 287 -4.87 -9.05 -20.03
CA THR A 287 -5.33 -8.37 -21.26
C THR A 287 -4.28 -8.27 -22.37
N ARG A 288 -3.05 -8.77 -22.16
CA ARG A 288 -1.98 -8.80 -23.18
C ARG A 288 -1.54 -10.23 -23.43
N THR A 289 -1.03 -10.47 -24.64
CA THR A 289 -0.49 -11.73 -25.23
C THR A 289 0.68 -12.35 -24.45
N TYR A 290 0.58 -12.42 -23.13
CA TYR A 290 1.45 -13.16 -22.25
C TYR A 290 0.57 -14.20 -21.60
N THR A 291 0.78 -15.47 -21.97
CA THR A 291 0.36 -16.59 -21.13
C THR A 291 0.83 -16.32 -19.70
N ALA A 292 0.00 -16.62 -18.69
CA ALA A 292 0.45 -16.72 -17.32
C ALA A 292 1.50 -17.84 -17.25
N ILE A 293 2.75 -17.49 -17.55
CA ILE A 293 3.85 -18.39 -17.33
C ILE A 293 4.31 -18.10 -15.90
N ILE A 294 3.92 -18.95 -14.96
CA ILE A 294 4.64 -19.07 -13.70
C ILE A 294 6.01 -19.64 -14.08
N ARG A 295 6.96 -18.76 -14.36
CA ARG A 295 8.34 -19.07 -14.71
C ARG A 295 9.19 -18.60 -13.55
N GLU A 296 9.89 -19.51 -12.89
CA GLU A 296 10.98 -19.16 -11.98
C GLU A 296 12.33 -19.33 -12.70
N ILE A 297 13.31 -18.54 -12.29
CA ILE A 297 14.51 -18.15 -13.04
C ILE A 297 15.60 -19.24 -13.05
N ASP A 298 15.51 -20.27 -12.20
CA ASP A 298 16.67 -21.13 -11.88
C ASP A 298 16.51 -22.63 -12.21
N GLY A 299 15.75 -22.99 -13.24
CA GLY A 299 15.95 -24.24 -14.00
C GLY A 299 15.66 -25.60 -13.32
N THR A 300 15.37 -25.66 -12.03
CA THR A 300 15.00 -26.92 -11.34
C THR A 300 13.92 -26.69 -10.29
N ASN A 301 12.64 -26.74 -10.69
CA ASN A 301 11.52 -27.38 -9.99
C ASN A 301 10.20 -26.98 -10.64
N VAL A 302 9.40 -27.98 -10.96
CA VAL A 302 7.99 -27.85 -11.33
C VAL A 302 7.26 -27.24 -10.14
N ILE A 303 6.19 -26.49 -10.40
CA ILE A 303 5.16 -26.16 -9.40
C ILE A 303 4.97 -27.37 -8.48
N ASN A 304 5.55 -27.33 -7.28
CA ASN A 304 5.40 -28.41 -6.30
C ASN A 304 4.10 -28.17 -5.55
N MET A 305 3.00 -28.15 -6.32
CA MET A 305 1.66 -28.24 -5.77
C MET A 305 1.50 -29.68 -5.31
N ASN A 306 1.57 -29.91 -4.00
CA ASN A 306 1.12 -31.17 -3.43
C ASN A 306 -0.36 -31.36 -3.78
N GLY A 307 -0.70 -32.19 -4.78
CA GLY A 307 -2.08 -32.54 -5.14
C GLY A 307 -2.39 -32.58 -6.64
N VAL A 308 -3.62 -33.00 -6.94
CA VAL A 308 -4.16 -33.12 -8.31
C VAL A 308 -4.32 -31.72 -8.93
N ARG A 309 -3.78 -31.52 -10.13
CA ARG A 309 -3.89 -30.27 -10.90
C ARG A 309 -5.21 -30.23 -11.65
N HIS A 310 -6.08 -29.25 -11.43
CA HIS A 310 -7.36 -29.12 -12.15
C HIS A 310 -7.35 -27.92 -13.10
N PHE A 311 -7.76 -28.13 -14.35
CA PHE A 311 -8.11 -27.10 -15.31
C PHE A 311 -9.62 -27.11 -15.49
N TYR A 312 -10.27 -25.95 -15.38
CA TYR A 312 -11.71 -25.80 -15.54
C TYR A 312 -12.04 -25.15 -16.89
N SER A 313 -13.19 -25.54 -17.45
CA SER A 313 -13.82 -24.86 -18.59
C SER A 313 -14.22 -23.43 -18.20
N PRO A 314 -14.38 -22.49 -19.17
CA PRO A 314 -14.90 -21.14 -18.91
C PRO A 314 -16.24 -21.09 -18.16
N VAL A 315 -17.00 -22.19 -18.15
CA VAL A 315 -18.26 -22.34 -17.41
C VAL A 315 -18.13 -23.02 -16.03
N GLY A 316 -16.90 -23.24 -15.55
CA GLY A 316 -16.63 -23.74 -14.20
C GLY A 316 -16.64 -25.27 -14.02
N SER A 317 -16.88 -26.05 -15.07
CA SER A 317 -16.79 -27.51 -15.04
C SER A 317 -15.34 -27.99 -15.16
N LEU A 318 -14.97 -29.09 -14.50
CA LEU A 318 -13.63 -29.70 -14.63
C LEU A 318 -13.40 -30.13 -16.09
N ALA A 319 -12.34 -29.61 -16.72
CA ALA A 319 -11.93 -29.95 -18.08
C ALA A 319 -10.81 -31.00 -18.06
N MET A 320 -9.77 -30.81 -17.24
CA MET A 320 -8.61 -31.70 -17.19
C MET A 320 -8.09 -31.80 -15.76
N SER A 321 -7.70 -33.00 -15.34
CA SER A 321 -6.93 -33.25 -14.13
C SER A 321 -5.54 -33.79 -14.48
N ILE A 322 -4.54 -33.53 -13.65
CA ILE A 322 -3.29 -34.31 -13.65
C ILE A 322 -3.00 -34.74 -12.23
N ASP A 323 -2.94 -36.06 -12.00
CA ASP A 323 -2.73 -36.62 -10.66
C ASP A 323 -1.25 -36.60 -10.23
N ASN A 324 -0.99 -37.08 -9.03
CA ASN A 324 0.36 -37.15 -8.44
C ASN A 324 1.30 -38.14 -9.14
N ASN A 325 0.75 -39.03 -9.98
CA ASN A 325 1.51 -40.00 -10.77
C ASN A 325 1.71 -39.52 -12.22
N ASN A 326 1.36 -38.26 -12.52
CA ASN A 326 1.36 -37.64 -13.84
C ASN A 326 0.37 -38.25 -14.84
N ASN A 327 -0.67 -38.93 -14.35
CA ASN A 327 -1.77 -39.36 -15.18
C ASN A 327 -2.70 -38.19 -15.49
N VAL A 328 -3.13 -38.06 -16.74
CA VAL A 328 -4.00 -36.99 -17.21
C VAL A 328 -5.44 -37.49 -17.28
N GLY A 329 -6.34 -36.94 -16.48
CA GLY A 329 -7.79 -37.11 -16.64
C GLY A 329 -8.38 -35.99 -17.49
N ILE A 330 -9.30 -36.29 -18.41
CA ILE A 330 -10.10 -35.27 -19.10
C ILE A 330 -11.57 -35.50 -18.73
N GLY A 331 -12.11 -34.57 -17.92
CA GLY A 331 -13.41 -34.69 -17.27
C GLY A 331 -13.50 -35.72 -16.11
N THR A 332 -12.37 -36.32 -15.69
CA THR A 332 -12.27 -37.20 -14.50
C THR A 332 -11.14 -36.71 -13.60
N THR A 333 -11.24 -36.93 -12.28
CA THR A 333 -10.20 -36.58 -11.29
C THR A 333 -9.29 -37.74 -10.91
N THR A 334 -9.63 -38.98 -11.27
CA THR A 334 -8.93 -40.20 -10.84
C THR A 334 -8.56 -41.08 -12.04
N PRO A 335 -7.69 -40.61 -12.96
CA PRO A 335 -7.25 -41.41 -14.09
C PRO A 335 -6.50 -42.68 -13.62
N ALA A 336 -6.91 -43.85 -14.11
CA ALA A 336 -6.31 -45.16 -13.88
C ALA A 336 -5.17 -45.50 -14.86
N GLY A 337 -4.89 -44.61 -15.83
CA GLY A 337 -3.76 -44.70 -16.75
C GLY A 337 -3.24 -43.31 -17.13
N GLN A 338 -2.11 -43.26 -17.85
CA GLN A 338 -1.40 -42.01 -18.15
C GLN A 338 -2.26 -40.96 -18.88
N LEU A 339 -3.27 -41.39 -19.63
CA LEU A 339 -4.32 -40.55 -20.20
C LEU A 339 -5.67 -41.28 -20.10
N GLU A 340 -6.64 -40.68 -19.42
CA GLU A 340 -8.00 -41.19 -19.28
C GLU A 340 -9.04 -40.11 -19.58
N LEU A 341 -10.09 -40.49 -20.30
CA LEU A 341 -11.23 -39.64 -20.62
C LEU A 341 -12.43 -40.13 -19.80
N SER A 342 -13.21 -39.21 -19.25
CA SER A 342 -14.46 -39.53 -18.53
C SER A 342 -15.60 -40.05 -19.42
N LEU A 343 -15.44 -39.92 -20.74
CA LEU A 343 -16.41 -40.32 -21.76
C LEU A 343 -15.72 -41.19 -22.82
N ASP A 344 -16.52 -41.97 -23.55
CA ASP A 344 -16.08 -43.01 -24.49
C ASP A 344 -15.31 -42.53 -25.74
N GLN A 345 -15.10 -41.22 -25.93
CA GLN A 345 -14.57 -40.69 -27.17
C GLN A 345 -13.17 -40.08 -27.03
N GLY A 346 -12.14 -40.90 -27.25
CA GLY A 346 -10.79 -40.46 -27.55
C GLY A 346 -10.54 -40.41 -29.06
N ARG A 347 -10.50 -39.21 -29.65
CA ARG A 347 -10.22 -39.05 -31.09
C ARG A 347 -8.71 -39.11 -31.33
N LYS A 348 -8.25 -40.17 -31.98
CA LYS A 348 -6.89 -40.30 -32.51
C LYS A 348 -6.99 -40.53 -34.03
N PRO A 349 -6.32 -39.71 -34.87
CA PRO A 349 -6.19 -40.03 -36.29
C PRO A 349 -5.37 -41.34 -36.43
N GLY A 350 -6.05 -42.46 -36.68
CA GLY A 350 -5.45 -43.79 -36.92
C GLY A 350 -4.91 -44.53 -35.67
N GLY A 351 -4.73 -45.86 -35.80
CA GLY A 351 -4.09 -46.74 -34.81
C GLY A 351 -4.99 -47.14 -33.63
N GLY A 352 -5.52 -48.37 -33.66
CA GLY A 352 -6.67 -48.81 -32.85
C GLY A 352 -6.36 -49.64 -31.62
N THR A 353 -5.64 -49.11 -30.63
CA THR A 353 -5.68 -49.72 -29.29
C THR A 353 -5.73 -48.68 -28.18
N TRP A 354 -6.96 -48.38 -27.74
CA TRP A 354 -7.22 -47.84 -26.41
C TRP A 354 -7.46 -49.03 -25.47
N THR A 355 -6.88 -49.02 -24.26
CA THR A 355 -7.24 -50.01 -23.24
C THR A 355 -8.67 -49.71 -22.77
N THR A 356 -9.59 -50.66 -22.95
CA THR A 356 -11.00 -50.51 -22.52
C THR A 356 -11.23 -51.38 -21.28
N THR A 357 -11.83 -50.82 -20.23
CA THR A 357 -12.24 -51.59 -19.05
C THR A 357 -13.41 -52.50 -19.41
N SER A 358 -13.32 -53.79 -19.06
CA SER A 358 -14.28 -54.82 -19.54
C SER A 358 -14.67 -55.85 -18.46
N ASP A 359 -14.32 -55.61 -17.19
CA ASP A 359 -14.68 -56.46 -16.05
C ASP A 359 -16.21 -56.61 -15.93
N GLU A 360 -16.69 -57.84 -15.76
CA GLU A 360 -18.13 -58.14 -15.68
C GLU A 360 -18.84 -57.39 -14.55
N ARG A 361 -18.15 -57.10 -13.44
CA ARG A 361 -18.71 -56.36 -12.30
C ARG A 361 -19.01 -54.89 -12.62
N LEU A 362 -18.48 -54.38 -13.72
CA LEU A 362 -18.71 -53.02 -14.20
C LEU A 362 -19.81 -52.98 -15.27
N LYS A 363 -20.53 -54.09 -15.53
CA LYS A 363 -21.52 -54.22 -16.60
C LYS A 363 -22.85 -54.79 -16.09
N ASN A 364 -23.95 -54.29 -16.65
CA ASN A 364 -25.26 -54.94 -16.61
C ASN A 364 -25.44 -55.67 -17.95
N ILE A 365 -25.39 -57.00 -17.96
CA ILE A 365 -25.48 -57.81 -19.19
C ILE A 365 -26.95 -58.04 -19.55
N GLU A 366 -27.37 -57.56 -20.73
CA GLU A 366 -28.77 -57.56 -21.18
C GLU A 366 -29.09 -58.66 -22.22
N GLY A 367 -28.08 -59.39 -22.75
CA GLY A 367 -28.31 -60.50 -23.70
C GLY A 367 -27.13 -60.77 -24.66
N ASP A 368 -27.36 -61.70 -25.58
CA ASP A 368 -26.39 -62.11 -26.60
C ASP A 368 -26.35 -61.15 -27.80
N TYR A 369 -25.16 -60.96 -28.37
CA TYR A 369 -24.99 -60.25 -29.62
C TYR A 369 -25.02 -61.25 -30.80
N THR A 370 -26.01 -61.10 -31.70
CA THR A 370 -26.36 -62.15 -32.68
C THR A 370 -25.93 -61.88 -34.11
N LYS A 371 -25.37 -60.70 -34.42
CA LYS A 371 -24.87 -60.42 -35.78
C LYS A 371 -23.65 -61.28 -36.09
N GLY A 372 -23.56 -61.75 -37.32
CA GLY A 372 -22.60 -62.78 -37.72
C GLY A 372 -22.25 -62.74 -39.20
N LEU A 373 -22.13 -63.92 -39.84
CA LEU A 373 -21.60 -64.02 -41.20
C LEU A 373 -22.44 -63.23 -42.20
N LYS A 374 -23.77 -63.27 -42.06
CA LYS A 374 -24.72 -62.58 -42.93
C LYS A 374 -24.48 -61.06 -42.96
N GLU A 375 -24.25 -60.42 -41.82
CA GLU A 375 -23.99 -58.99 -41.73
C GLU A 375 -22.57 -58.65 -42.20
N ILE A 376 -21.58 -59.47 -41.84
CA ILE A 376 -20.18 -59.27 -42.25
C ILE A 376 -20.03 -59.30 -43.78
N LEU A 377 -20.74 -60.21 -44.47
CA LEU A 377 -20.69 -60.34 -45.94
C LEU A 377 -21.26 -59.12 -46.69
N GLN A 378 -21.99 -58.24 -46.01
CA GLN A 378 -22.53 -57.00 -46.61
C GLN A 378 -21.56 -55.81 -46.49
N LEU A 379 -20.46 -55.95 -45.75
CA LEU A 379 -19.49 -54.87 -45.55
C LEU A 379 -18.54 -54.74 -46.74
N GLU A 380 -18.37 -53.51 -47.24
CA GLU A 380 -17.41 -53.19 -48.30
C GLU A 380 -16.19 -52.44 -47.73
N PRO A 381 -15.00 -53.07 -47.68
CA PRO A 381 -13.79 -52.38 -47.27
C PRO A 381 -13.34 -51.39 -48.35
N ILE A 382 -12.84 -50.24 -47.91
CA ILE A 382 -12.35 -49.15 -48.75
C ILE A 382 -10.95 -48.72 -48.34
N THR A 383 -10.23 -48.11 -49.28
CA THR A 383 -9.02 -47.33 -49.00
C THR A 383 -9.33 -45.85 -49.14
N TYR A 384 -8.69 -45.00 -48.32
CA TYR A 384 -8.96 -43.57 -48.33
C TYR A 384 -7.79 -42.73 -47.78
N TYR A 385 -7.77 -41.45 -48.16
CA TYR A 385 -6.96 -40.41 -47.53
C TYR A 385 -7.89 -39.47 -46.75
N TYR A 386 -7.41 -38.94 -45.63
CA TYR A 386 -8.13 -37.87 -44.93
C TYR A 386 -8.08 -36.56 -45.76
N LYS A 387 -9.10 -35.72 -45.58
CA LYS A 387 -9.16 -34.39 -46.18
C LYS A 387 -9.61 -33.37 -45.14
N ASN A 388 -9.10 -32.15 -45.25
CA ASN A 388 -9.54 -31.03 -44.42
C ASN A 388 -10.91 -30.52 -44.91
N VAL A 389 -11.85 -30.29 -43.99
CA VAL A 389 -13.17 -29.72 -44.29
C VAL A 389 -13.61 -28.84 -43.12
N GLY A 390 -13.91 -27.56 -43.40
CA GLY A 390 -14.30 -26.61 -42.36
C GLY A 390 -13.25 -26.51 -41.25
N ASP A 391 -13.69 -26.66 -40.00
CA ASP A 391 -12.82 -26.62 -38.82
C ASP A 391 -12.09 -27.96 -38.56
N ARG A 392 -12.37 -29.02 -39.32
CA ARG A 392 -11.64 -30.30 -39.23
C ARG A 392 -10.37 -30.24 -40.07
N ILE A 393 -9.29 -29.81 -39.43
CA ILE A 393 -7.94 -29.73 -40.00
C ILE A 393 -7.07 -30.82 -39.39
N PHE A 394 -6.41 -31.60 -40.25
CA PHE A 394 -5.50 -32.68 -39.88
C PHE A 394 -4.04 -32.30 -40.18
N GLU A 395 -3.12 -32.88 -39.43
CA GLU A 395 -1.67 -32.78 -39.66
C GLU A 395 -1.28 -33.33 -41.05
N GLU A 396 -0.20 -32.79 -41.61
CA GLU A 396 0.24 -33.12 -42.97
C GLU A 396 0.54 -34.62 -43.17
N GLU A 397 1.11 -35.28 -42.16
CA GLU A 397 1.37 -36.72 -42.19
C GLU A 397 0.08 -37.55 -42.30
N VAL A 398 -1.02 -37.08 -41.67
CA VAL A 398 -2.32 -37.76 -41.70
C VAL A 398 -2.96 -37.66 -43.09
N LEU A 399 -2.85 -36.51 -43.73
CA LEU A 399 -3.39 -36.28 -45.08
C LEU A 399 -2.68 -37.12 -46.13
N ASN A 400 -1.40 -37.42 -45.92
CA ASN A 400 -0.55 -38.16 -46.86
C ASN A 400 -0.49 -39.68 -46.56
N THR A 401 -1.17 -40.16 -45.53
CA THR A 401 -1.21 -41.58 -45.18
C THR A 401 -2.41 -42.27 -45.86
N LEU A 402 -2.15 -43.32 -46.66
CA LEU A 402 -3.20 -44.18 -47.20
C LEU A 402 -3.76 -45.05 -46.08
N ASN A 403 -5.04 -44.89 -45.80
CA ASN A 403 -5.75 -45.65 -44.78
C ASN A 403 -6.60 -46.74 -45.41
N VAL A 404 -6.85 -47.80 -44.64
CA VAL A 404 -7.83 -48.86 -44.94
C VAL A 404 -8.95 -48.80 -43.91
N GLY A 405 -10.19 -49.05 -44.32
CA GLY A 405 -11.31 -49.06 -43.39
C GLY A 405 -12.65 -49.21 -44.09
N PHE A 406 -13.66 -48.56 -43.52
CA PHE A 406 -15.04 -48.64 -44.00
C PHE A 406 -15.66 -47.24 -44.07
N SER A 407 -16.66 -47.05 -44.93
CA SER A 407 -17.50 -45.86 -44.88
C SER A 407 -18.48 -45.97 -43.71
N ALA A 408 -18.49 -44.99 -42.81
CA ALA A 408 -19.44 -44.95 -41.70
C ALA A 408 -20.90 -44.93 -42.19
N GLN A 409 -21.18 -44.31 -43.33
CA GLN A 409 -22.52 -44.26 -43.94
C GLN A 409 -23.01 -45.63 -44.39
N GLU A 410 -22.12 -46.44 -44.98
CA GLU A 410 -22.47 -47.80 -45.40
C GLU A 410 -22.55 -48.75 -44.21
N VAL A 411 -21.62 -48.63 -43.26
CA VAL A 411 -21.65 -49.42 -42.02
C VAL A 411 -22.93 -49.18 -41.24
N GLN A 412 -23.40 -47.93 -41.12
CA GLN A 412 -24.59 -47.61 -40.32
C GLN A 412 -25.85 -48.36 -40.76
N LYS A 413 -25.96 -48.71 -42.05
CA LYS A 413 -27.09 -49.47 -42.59
C LYS A 413 -27.13 -50.92 -42.08
N ILE A 414 -25.98 -51.47 -41.70
CA ILE A 414 -25.78 -52.87 -41.31
C ILE A 414 -25.53 -53.00 -39.80
N PHE A 415 -24.66 -52.13 -39.27
CA PHE A 415 -24.28 -51.99 -37.86
C PHE A 415 -24.56 -50.56 -37.37
N PRO A 416 -25.83 -50.17 -37.18
CA PRO A 416 -26.17 -48.84 -36.66
C PRO A 416 -25.50 -48.54 -35.30
N GLU A 417 -25.32 -49.55 -34.46
CA GLU A 417 -24.64 -49.46 -33.16
C GLU A 417 -23.13 -49.18 -33.26
N ALA A 418 -22.52 -49.45 -34.42
CA ALA A 418 -21.10 -49.17 -34.67
C ALA A 418 -20.86 -47.72 -35.09
N VAL A 419 -21.90 -46.92 -35.31
CA VAL A 419 -21.79 -45.58 -35.91
C VAL A 419 -22.52 -44.55 -35.05
N GLY A 420 -21.77 -43.60 -34.50
CA GLY A 420 -22.31 -42.45 -33.80
C GLY A 420 -22.36 -41.19 -34.69
N THR A 421 -22.93 -40.12 -34.15
CA THR A 421 -22.94 -38.81 -34.79
C THR A 421 -22.33 -37.79 -33.83
N ASP A 422 -21.37 -37.03 -34.32
CA ASP A 422 -20.71 -35.96 -33.58
C ASP A 422 -21.62 -34.72 -33.49
N ALA A 423 -21.33 -33.82 -32.55
CA ALA A 423 -22.12 -32.58 -32.37
C ALA A 423 -22.15 -31.68 -33.61
N ASP A 424 -21.14 -31.77 -34.48
CA ASP A 424 -21.04 -31.07 -35.76
C ASP A 424 -21.69 -31.84 -36.93
N GLY A 425 -22.36 -32.97 -36.65
CA GLY A 425 -23.13 -33.74 -37.63
C GLY A 425 -22.33 -34.77 -38.44
N TYR A 426 -21.00 -34.85 -38.28
CA TYR A 426 -20.22 -35.90 -38.93
C TYR A 426 -20.39 -37.25 -38.23
N LEU A 427 -20.41 -38.33 -39.02
CA LEU A 427 -20.49 -39.68 -38.47
C LEU A 427 -19.12 -40.12 -37.92
N ASN A 428 -19.14 -40.77 -36.77
CA ASN A 428 -17.99 -41.45 -36.18
C ASN A 428 -18.20 -42.98 -36.23
N PHE A 429 -17.11 -43.74 -36.15
CA PHE A 429 -17.15 -45.18 -36.37
C PHE A 429 -16.35 -45.92 -35.30
N ASN A 430 -16.99 -46.92 -34.68
CA ASN A 430 -16.41 -47.84 -33.71
C ASN A 430 -16.40 -49.27 -34.29
N MET A 431 -15.20 -49.80 -34.55
CA MET A 431 -15.03 -51.12 -35.16
C MET A 431 -15.38 -52.29 -34.21
N HIS A 432 -15.52 -52.06 -32.90
CA HIS A 432 -15.65 -53.13 -31.91
C HIS A 432 -16.87 -54.04 -32.15
N ALA A 433 -18.04 -53.48 -32.45
CA ALA A 433 -19.25 -54.26 -32.71
C ALA A 433 -19.09 -55.19 -33.94
N ILE A 434 -18.33 -54.77 -34.94
CA ILE A 434 -17.99 -55.58 -36.11
C ILE A 434 -16.99 -56.67 -35.74
N LEU A 435 -15.97 -56.37 -34.91
CA LEU A 435 -15.03 -57.38 -34.40
C LEU A 435 -15.72 -58.47 -33.59
N VAL A 436 -16.74 -58.13 -32.80
CA VAL A 436 -17.57 -59.12 -32.09
C VAL A 436 -18.39 -59.94 -33.08
N ALA A 437 -18.97 -59.32 -34.12
CA ALA A 437 -19.67 -60.05 -35.18
C ALA A 437 -18.76 -61.01 -35.96
N TYR A 438 -17.48 -60.66 -36.16
CA TYR A 438 -16.49 -61.58 -36.75
C TYR A 438 -16.35 -62.87 -35.94
N VAL A 439 -16.44 -62.81 -34.61
CA VAL A 439 -16.40 -64.01 -33.76
C VAL A 439 -17.57 -64.94 -34.09
N ASN A 440 -18.77 -64.40 -34.25
CA ASN A 440 -19.95 -65.19 -34.63
C ASN A 440 -19.82 -65.72 -36.07
N ALA A 441 -19.38 -64.89 -37.01
CA ALA A 441 -19.15 -65.30 -38.39
C ALA A 441 -18.15 -66.46 -38.50
N ILE A 442 -17.07 -66.44 -37.70
CA ILE A 442 -16.08 -67.53 -37.64
C ILE A 442 -16.69 -68.80 -37.06
N LYS A 443 -17.55 -68.70 -36.04
CA LYS A 443 -18.29 -69.86 -35.49
C LYS A 443 -19.23 -70.46 -36.54
N GLU A 444 -20.00 -69.63 -37.23
CA GLU A 444 -20.91 -70.06 -38.30
C GLU A 444 -20.14 -70.76 -39.44
N LEU A 445 -19.05 -70.16 -39.93
CA LEU A 445 -18.20 -70.77 -40.95
C LEU A 445 -17.57 -72.10 -40.49
N LYS A 446 -17.26 -72.23 -39.20
CA LYS A 446 -16.72 -73.48 -38.63
C LYS A 446 -17.78 -74.58 -38.64
N GLU A 447 -19.01 -74.26 -38.28
CA GLU A 447 -20.14 -75.20 -38.31
C GLU A 447 -20.43 -75.68 -39.74
N GLU A 448 -20.48 -74.76 -40.72
CA GLU A 448 -20.65 -75.12 -42.13
C GLU A 448 -19.50 -76.01 -42.65
N ASN A 449 -18.25 -75.71 -42.26
CA ASN A 449 -17.08 -76.51 -42.65
C ASN A 449 -17.12 -77.92 -42.05
N ASP A 450 -17.57 -78.06 -40.80
CA ASP A 450 -17.74 -79.38 -40.18
C ASP A 450 -18.85 -80.18 -40.85
N ALA A 451 -19.96 -79.54 -41.20
CA ALA A 451 -21.05 -80.17 -41.94
C ALA A 451 -20.57 -80.69 -43.32
N LEU A 452 -19.86 -79.84 -44.08
CA LEU A 452 -19.27 -80.22 -45.38
C LEU A 452 -18.28 -81.38 -45.24
N LYS A 453 -17.44 -81.40 -44.20
CA LYS A 453 -16.53 -82.52 -43.93
C LYS A 453 -17.28 -83.82 -43.62
N SER A 454 -18.39 -83.75 -42.90
CA SER A 454 -19.24 -84.91 -42.64
C SER A 454 -19.87 -85.46 -43.91
N GLU A 455 -20.43 -84.58 -44.76
CA GLU A 455 -21.01 -84.96 -46.06
C GLU A 455 -19.97 -85.61 -46.98
N ILE A 456 -18.76 -85.04 -47.05
CA ILE A 456 -17.64 -85.65 -47.79
C ILE A 456 -17.29 -87.04 -47.25
N SER A 457 -17.28 -87.23 -45.93
CA SER A 457 -17.02 -88.54 -45.32
C SER A 457 -18.10 -89.56 -45.68
N GLU A 458 -19.37 -89.17 -45.65
CA GLU A 458 -20.49 -90.05 -46.04
C GLU A 458 -20.44 -90.40 -47.53
N MET A 459 -20.11 -89.42 -48.37
CA MET A 459 -19.99 -89.61 -49.81
C MET A 459 -18.82 -90.55 -50.14
N ASN A 460 -17.70 -90.48 -49.42
CA ASN A 460 -16.58 -91.43 -49.57
C ASN A 460 -16.97 -92.87 -49.18
N VAL A 461 -17.80 -93.04 -48.14
CA VAL A 461 -18.33 -94.38 -47.78
C VAL A 461 -19.24 -94.92 -48.88
N LEU A 462 -20.08 -94.07 -49.48
CA LEU A 462 -20.92 -94.45 -50.61
C LEU A 462 -20.09 -94.82 -51.86
N ILE A 463 -19.04 -94.06 -52.17
CA ILE A 463 -18.12 -94.37 -53.28
C ILE A 463 -17.47 -95.74 -53.08
N SER A 464 -16.96 -96.04 -51.88
CA SER A 464 -16.36 -97.35 -51.57
C SER A 464 -17.35 -98.51 -51.78
N LYS A 465 -18.62 -98.32 -51.41
CA LYS A 465 -19.67 -99.33 -51.67
C LYS A 465 -19.95 -99.50 -53.16
N VAL A 466 -19.90 -98.44 -53.96
CA VAL A 466 -20.06 -98.51 -55.42
C VAL A 466 -18.89 -99.26 -56.06
N GLU A 467 -17.66 -98.99 -55.62
CA GLU A 467 -16.46 -99.72 -56.07
C GLU A 467 -16.55 -101.21 -55.75
N GLU A 468 -17.04 -101.57 -54.55
CA GLU A 468 -17.27 -102.96 -54.16
C GLU A 468 -18.35 -103.64 -55.02
N ILE A 469 -19.44 -102.93 -55.33
CA ILE A 469 -20.48 -103.41 -56.25
C ILE A 469 -19.90 -103.65 -57.66
N ASP A 470 -19.05 -102.76 -58.16
CA ASP A 470 -18.45 -102.92 -59.48
C ASP A 470 -17.43 -104.08 -59.52
N ALA A 471 -16.69 -104.32 -58.44
CA ALA A 471 -15.85 -105.51 -58.28
C ALA A 471 -16.69 -106.79 -58.28
N LEU A 472 -17.79 -106.84 -57.52
CA LEU A 472 -18.71 -107.99 -57.49
C LEU A 472 -19.37 -108.24 -58.86
N LYS A 473 -19.72 -107.20 -59.62
CA LYS A 473 -20.22 -107.36 -61.00
C LYS A 473 -19.15 -107.98 -61.90
N LEU A 474 -17.87 -107.63 -61.72
CA LEU A 474 -16.77 -108.20 -62.49
C LEU A 474 -16.57 -109.69 -62.17
N GLU A 475 -16.62 -110.06 -60.88
CA GLU A 475 -16.59 -111.46 -60.44
C GLU A 475 -17.79 -112.25 -60.97
N LEU A 476 -19.00 -111.69 -60.88
CA LEU A 476 -20.21 -112.32 -61.43
C LEU A 476 -20.09 -112.57 -62.94
N LYS A 477 -19.49 -111.63 -63.68
CA LYS A 477 -19.21 -111.78 -65.11
C LYS A 477 -18.19 -112.90 -65.37
N ALA A 478 -17.13 -112.99 -64.56
CA ALA A 478 -16.13 -114.06 -64.64
C ALA A 478 -16.76 -115.44 -64.34
N VAL A 479 -17.56 -115.56 -63.27
CA VAL A 479 -18.28 -116.80 -62.92
C VAL A 479 -19.25 -117.21 -64.03
N ARG A 480 -20.02 -116.28 -64.59
CA ARG A 480 -20.87 -116.56 -65.77
C ARG A 480 -20.08 -117.12 -66.93
N SER A 481 -18.91 -116.54 -67.24
CA SER A 481 -18.05 -117.04 -68.31
C SER A 481 -17.47 -118.44 -68.03
N MET A 482 -17.16 -118.78 -66.77
CA MET A 482 -16.71 -120.12 -66.38
C MET A 482 -17.81 -121.18 -66.50
N ILE A 483 -19.05 -120.83 -66.12
CA ILE A 483 -20.21 -121.73 -66.26
C ILE A 483 -20.51 -122.00 -67.74
N GLU A 484 -20.45 -120.99 -68.61
CA GLU A 484 -20.62 -121.17 -70.06
C GLU A 484 -19.56 -122.09 -70.68
N VAL A 485 -18.35 -122.15 -70.11
CA VAL A 485 -17.28 -123.07 -70.53
C VAL A 485 -17.52 -124.51 -70.02
N GLN A 486 -18.09 -124.69 -68.83
CA GLN A 486 -18.41 -126.03 -68.30
C GLN A 486 -19.63 -126.68 -68.96
N VAL A 487 -20.59 -125.90 -69.47
CA VAL A 487 -21.78 -126.42 -70.17
C VAL A 487 -21.47 -126.88 -71.61
N LYS A 488 -20.27 -126.58 -72.13
CA LYS A 488 -19.81 -126.99 -73.48
C LYS A 488 -18.88 -128.21 -73.50
N LYS A 489 -18.68 -128.91 -72.37
CA LYS A 489 -18.09 -130.24 -72.29
C LYS A 489 -19.16 -131.24 -71.90
#